data_AF-A0A8J7C716-F1
#
_entry.id   AF-A0A8J7C716-F1
#
_cell.length_a   1.000
_cell.length_b   1.000
_cell.length_c   1.000
_cell.angle_alpha   90.00
_cell.angle_beta   90.00
_cell.angle_gamma   90.00
#
_symmetry.space_group_name_H-M   'P 1'
#
loop_
_entity.id
_entity.type
_entity.pdbx_description
1 polymer ?
#
loop_
_entity_poly.entity_id
_entity_poly.type
_entity_poly.pdbx_seq_one_letter_code
_entity_poly.pdbx_strand_id
1 'polypeptide(L)'
;MKPSSVLTNTLSTVAVTILTALGFSSQAQSLTISGNSSGTWGIPNPGSINTNPVYSGVGTNSFTWGEPIIDDTVDIGTPVNRLTFSGQSFSADIDYLFKVGNLTYFNGRVPPGTNVESVPLNLSLSLTNPISLNEVINFDFELENTNNLPENTPEQNADIVYVKNKLGERSFTLNGEQYLLDLIGFSQDEGDSSVSQFRVLEGEATTAGVFARITRQTPTEQIPEPATITGLSVLSIYLLVSRKKLLRNFQGLSASEKDT
;
A
#
# COMPACT_ATOMS: atom_id res chain seq x y z
N MET A 1 21.44 -76.98 -41.90
CA MET A 1 20.32 -76.38 -41.15
C MET A 1 20.94 -75.68 -39.95
N LYS A 2 21.22 -74.37 -40.03
CA LYS A 2 20.41 -73.23 -39.54
C LYS A 2 19.86 -73.37 -38.10
N PRO A 3 19.88 -72.28 -37.30
CA PRO A 3 20.05 -72.27 -35.84
C PRO A 3 18.82 -71.71 -35.08
N SER A 4 18.83 -71.73 -33.74
CA SER A 4 17.97 -70.85 -32.91
C SER A 4 18.55 -70.73 -31.49
N SER A 5 19.06 -69.55 -31.10
CA SER A 5 18.35 -68.47 -30.38
C SER A 5 18.41 -68.67 -28.86
N VAL A 6 19.36 -68.06 -28.13
CA VAL A 6 19.32 -66.69 -27.54
C VAL A 6 18.23 -66.52 -26.49
N LEU A 7 18.63 -66.24 -25.24
CA LEU A 7 18.03 -65.21 -24.38
C LEU A 7 18.86 -65.04 -23.08
N THR A 8 19.91 -64.23 -23.15
CA THR A 8 20.50 -63.58 -21.97
C THR A 8 19.78 -62.24 -21.77
N ASN A 9 18.86 -62.20 -20.81
CA ASN A 9 18.22 -60.96 -20.38
C ASN A 9 19.23 -60.12 -19.59
N THR A 10 19.80 -59.10 -20.20
CA THR A 10 20.47 -58.02 -19.48
C THR A 10 19.41 -57.08 -18.90
N LEU A 11 19.17 -57.21 -17.58
CA LEU A 11 18.46 -56.17 -16.82
C LEU A 11 19.31 -54.90 -16.85
N SER A 12 18.81 -53.87 -17.54
CA SER A 12 19.38 -52.53 -17.48
C SER A 12 18.72 -51.80 -16.30
N THR A 13 19.40 -51.80 -15.16
CA THR A 13 18.95 -51.11 -13.94
C THR A 13 19.16 -49.61 -14.12
N VAL A 14 18.11 -48.88 -14.53
CA VAL A 14 18.10 -47.42 -14.45
C VAL A 14 17.71 -47.04 -13.03
N ALA A 15 18.69 -46.64 -12.21
CA ALA A 15 18.42 -46.05 -10.91
C ALA A 15 17.89 -44.62 -11.11
N VAL A 16 16.61 -44.40 -10.78
CA VAL A 16 16.00 -43.07 -10.71
C VAL A 16 16.21 -42.56 -9.29
N THR A 17 17.18 -41.68 -9.10
CA THR A 17 17.40 -41.00 -7.82
C THR A 17 16.36 -39.90 -7.66
N ILE A 18 15.34 -40.13 -6.82
CA ILE A 18 14.38 -39.10 -6.43
C ILE A 18 15.08 -38.16 -5.44
N LEU A 19 15.39 -36.95 -5.88
CA LEU A 19 15.92 -35.90 -5.01
C LEU A 19 14.74 -35.29 -4.23
N THR A 20 14.52 -35.73 -2.99
CA THR A 20 13.60 -35.07 -2.06
C THR A 20 14.17 -33.71 -1.69
N ALA A 21 13.67 -32.64 -2.31
CA ALA A 21 13.91 -31.28 -1.87
C ALA A 21 13.19 -31.08 -0.53
N LEU A 22 13.93 -31.14 0.57
CA LEU A 22 13.48 -30.63 1.86
C LEU A 22 13.36 -29.12 1.72
N GLY A 23 12.16 -28.65 1.37
CA GLY A 23 11.84 -27.23 1.40
C GLY A 23 11.97 -26.74 2.83
N PHE A 24 13.03 -26.01 3.12
CA PHE A 24 13.09 -25.18 4.30
C PHE A 24 12.00 -24.11 4.13
N SER A 25 10.88 -24.26 4.84
CA SER A 25 9.94 -23.16 5.03
C SER A 25 10.65 -22.11 5.88
N SER A 26 11.26 -21.13 5.23
CA SER A 26 11.71 -19.91 5.90
C SER A 26 10.50 -19.29 6.57
N GLN A 27 10.47 -19.27 7.91
CA GLN A 27 9.52 -18.45 8.63
C GLN A 27 9.79 -17.01 8.20
N ALA A 28 8.86 -16.39 7.47
CA ALA A 28 8.94 -14.98 7.16
C ALA A 28 8.89 -14.23 8.48
N GLN A 29 10.03 -13.67 8.91
CA GLN A 29 10.03 -12.74 10.03
C GLN A 29 9.34 -11.47 9.55
N SER A 30 8.24 -11.10 10.22
CA SER A 30 7.59 -9.82 9.98
C SER A 30 8.58 -8.72 10.33
N LEU A 31 8.83 -7.79 9.41
CA LEU A 31 9.59 -6.58 9.70
C LEU A 31 8.69 -5.65 10.52
N THR A 32 9.14 -5.29 11.72
CA THR A 32 8.49 -4.25 12.51
C THR A 32 9.16 -2.91 12.27
N ILE A 33 8.38 -1.90 11.90
CA ILE A 33 8.81 -0.50 11.77
C ILE A 33 8.26 0.28 12.96
N SER A 34 9.12 0.96 13.71
CA SER A 34 8.70 1.77 14.84
C SER A 34 9.25 3.19 14.75
N GLY A 35 8.52 4.14 15.34
CA GLY A 35 8.88 5.54 15.27
C GLY A 35 7.85 6.43 15.96
N ASN A 36 7.92 7.71 15.64
CA ASN A 36 6.95 8.70 16.04
C ASN A 36 6.36 9.37 14.80
N SER A 37 5.07 9.67 14.85
CA SER A 37 4.41 10.49 13.84
C SER A 37 4.17 11.90 14.37
N SER A 38 4.11 12.85 13.46
CA SER A 38 3.59 14.20 13.68
C SER A 38 3.00 14.73 12.37
N GLY A 39 2.26 15.83 12.40
CA GLY A 39 1.68 16.37 11.18
C GLY A 39 1.50 17.87 11.22
N THR A 40 1.65 18.49 10.05
CA THR A 40 1.34 19.91 9.85
C THR A 40 0.43 20.10 8.65
N TRP A 41 -0.53 20.99 8.76
CA TRP A 41 -1.45 21.31 7.68
C TRP A 41 -0.80 22.23 6.66
N GLY A 42 -1.01 21.97 5.37
CA GLY A 42 -0.53 22.83 4.29
C GLY A 42 -1.58 23.85 3.85
N ILE A 43 -1.34 24.47 2.68
CA ILE A 43 -2.25 25.47 2.12
C ILE A 43 -3.51 24.76 1.63
N PRO A 44 -4.71 25.16 2.09
CA PRO A 44 -5.96 24.52 1.69
C PRO A 44 -6.32 24.87 0.25
N ASN A 45 -7.13 24.02 -0.37
CA ASN A 45 -7.83 24.34 -1.60
C ASN A 45 -9.26 24.80 -1.26
N PRO A 46 -9.60 26.08 -1.51
CA PRO A 46 -10.95 26.57 -1.26
C PRO A 46 -11.98 26.03 -2.26
N GLY A 47 -11.53 25.46 -3.37
CA GLY A 47 -12.40 25.02 -4.45
C GLY A 47 -12.94 26.18 -5.29
N SER A 48 -14.04 25.91 -5.99
CA SER A 48 -14.59 26.86 -6.97
C SER A 48 -15.72 27.73 -6.43
N ILE A 49 -16.38 27.30 -5.35
CA ILE A 49 -17.57 27.95 -4.80
C ILE A 49 -17.18 28.98 -3.72
N ASN A 50 -16.08 28.75 -2.99
CA ASN A 50 -15.65 29.61 -1.90
C ASN A 50 -14.85 30.81 -2.41
N THR A 51 -15.53 31.95 -2.55
CA THR A 51 -14.97 33.17 -3.15
C THR A 51 -14.09 33.99 -2.21
N ASN A 52 -14.20 33.79 -0.89
CA ASN A 52 -13.41 34.49 0.11
C ASN A 52 -13.03 33.55 1.28
N PRO A 53 -12.21 32.51 1.03
CA PRO A 53 -11.84 31.56 2.05
C PRO A 53 -11.04 32.23 3.17
N VAL A 54 -11.46 32.02 4.42
CA VAL A 54 -10.74 32.51 5.60
C VAL A 54 -10.13 31.29 6.29
N TYR A 55 -8.81 31.29 6.51
CA TYR A 55 -8.15 30.18 7.18
C TYR A 55 -6.87 30.60 7.91
N SER A 56 -6.47 29.79 8.88
CA SER A 56 -5.24 29.99 9.65
C SER A 56 -4.64 28.66 10.10
N GLY A 57 -3.38 28.68 10.56
CA GLY A 57 -2.72 27.50 11.12
C GLY A 57 -1.94 26.64 10.12
N VAL A 58 -1.74 27.11 8.88
CA VAL A 58 -0.82 26.49 7.92
C VAL A 58 0.58 26.36 8.53
N GLY A 59 1.20 25.20 8.38
CA GLY A 59 2.49 24.85 8.97
C GLY A 59 2.41 24.39 10.43
N THR A 60 1.22 24.30 11.02
CA THR A 60 1.01 23.82 12.38
C THR A 60 0.14 22.57 12.40
N ASN A 61 0.02 21.91 13.56
CA ASN A 61 -0.84 20.73 13.71
C ASN A 61 -2.32 21.08 13.93
N SER A 62 -2.67 22.37 13.99
CA SER A 62 -4.04 22.86 14.15
C SER A 62 -4.39 23.83 13.03
N PHE A 63 -5.42 23.52 12.26
CA PHE A 63 -5.86 24.32 11.13
C PHE A 63 -7.30 24.77 11.37
N THR A 64 -7.59 26.05 11.11
CA THR A 64 -8.94 26.60 11.23
C THR A 64 -9.39 27.22 9.93
N TRP A 65 -10.69 27.16 9.66
CA TRP A 65 -11.27 27.82 8.49
C TRP A 65 -12.66 28.37 8.72
N GLY A 66 -13.09 29.22 7.81
CA GLY A 66 -14.32 29.99 7.88
C GLY A 66 -14.18 31.25 8.73
N GLU A 67 -15.12 32.16 8.51
CA GLU A 67 -15.26 33.37 9.32
C GLU A 67 -16.17 33.08 10.53
N PRO A 68 -15.78 33.45 11.75
CA PRO A 68 -16.67 33.29 12.89
C PRO A 68 -17.89 34.20 12.73
N ILE A 69 -19.09 33.65 12.93
CA ILE A 69 -20.29 34.49 13.03
C ILE A 69 -20.29 35.11 14.43
N ILE A 70 -19.91 36.38 14.53
CA ILE A 70 -20.07 37.17 15.75
C ILE A 70 -21.42 37.89 15.63
N ASP A 71 -22.44 37.36 16.29
CA ASP A 71 -23.72 38.05 16.44
C ASP A 71 -24.01 38.26 17.93
N ASP A 72 -23.92 39.50 18.39
CA ASP A 72 -24.19 39.89 19.78
C ASP A 72 -25.69 39.77 20.16
N THR A 73 -26.56 39.40 19.21
CA THR A 73 -28.02 39.30 19.40
C THR A 73 -28.56 37.87 19.36
N VAL A 74 -27.74 36.88 18.97
CA VAL A 74 -28.09 35.45 19.00
C VAL A 74 -26.93 34.66 19.61
N ASP A 75 -27.22 33.85 20.63
CA ASP A 75 -26.30 32.90 21.30
C ASP A 75 -25.75 31.78 20.36
N ILE A 76 -25.67 32.03 19.05
CA ILE A 76 -25.43 31.04 17.99
C ILE A 76 -24.15 31.38 17.18
N GLY A 77 -23.22 32.12 17.78
CA GLY A 77 -21.86 32.24 17.24
C GLY A 77 -21.01 31.05 17.64
N THR A 78 -20.98 29.97 16.85
CA THR A 78 -20.01 28.90 17.08
C THR A 78 -18.61 29.38 16.69
N PRO A 79 -17.55 28.92 17.36
CA PRO A 79 -16.18 29.09 16.89
C PRO A 79 -16.02 28.62 15.43
N VAL A 80 -14.96 29.09 14.78
CA VAL A 80 -14.57 28.61 13.43
C VAL A 80 -14.35 27.10 13.41
N ASN A 81 -14.51 26.50 12.23
CA ASN A 81 -14.11 25.12 11.98
C ASN A 81 -12.65 24.89 12.37
N ARG A 82 -12.35 23.70 12.91
CA ARG A 82 -10.98 23.37 13.32
C ARG A 82 -10.63 21.90 13.19
N LEU A 83 -9.52 21.61 12.52
CA LEU A 83 -8.85 20.32 12.54
C LEU A 83 -7.61 20.38 13.42
N THR A 84 -7.41 19.35 14.24
CA THR A 84 -6.18 19.17 15.01
C THR A 84 -5.67 17.75 14.85
N PHE A 85 -4.44 17.60 14.37
CA PHE A 85 -3.76 16.31 14.30
C PHE A 85 -2.78 16.18 15.46
N SER A 86 -2.92 15.09 16.22
CA SER A 86 -2.01 14.72 17.30
C SER A 86 -1.32 13.42 16.91
N GLY A 87 -0.05 13.52 16.54
CA GLY A 87 0.78 12.36 16.27
C GLY A 87 1.12 11.57 17.55
N GLN A 88 1.73 10.40 17.38
CA GLN A 88 2.04 9.49 18.49
C GLN A 88 3.21 8.58 18.16
N SER A 89 3.74 7.89 19.16
CA SER A 89 4.64 6.75 18.92
C SER A 89 3.87 5.58 18.32
N PHE A 90 4.49 4.84 17.41
CA PHE A 90 3.90 3.64 16.82
C PHE A 90 4.92 2.51 16.67
N SER A 91 4.40 1.29 16.60
CA SER A 91 5.10 0.08 16.20
C SER A 91 4.18 -0.67 15.25
N ALA A 92 4.62 -0.84 14.01
CA ALA A 92 3.81 -1.35 12.91
C ALA A 92 4.50 -2.53 12.27
N ASP A 93 3.78 -3.64 12.17
CA ASP A 93 4.20 -4.76 11.33
C ASP A 93 3.77 -4.49 9.89
N ILE A 94 4.63 -4.89 8.93
CA ILE A 94 4.29 -4.79 7.50
C ILE A 94 2.95 -5.49 7.22
N ASP A 95 2.12 -4.85 6.41
CA ASP A 95 0.78 -5.27 6.01
C ASP A 95 -0.31 -5.25 7.11
N TYR A 96 0.03 -4.86 8.35
CA TYR A 96 -0.94 -4.68 9.44
C TYR A 96 -1.35 -3.21 9.62
N LEU A 97 -2.57 -3.03 10.14
CA LEU A 97 -3.06 -1.71 10.53
C LEU A 97 -2.34 -1.23 11.78
N PHE A 98 -2.01 0.06 11.79
CA PHE A 98 -1.53 0.74 12.97
C PHE A 98 -2.03 2.18 12.99
N LYS A 99 -2.16 2.73 14.19
CA LYS A 99 -2.62 4.10 14.40
C LYS A 99 -1.44 5.07 14.24
N VAL A 100 -1.57 6.04 13.33
CA VAL A 100 -0.58 7.10 13.13
C VAL A 100 -0.89 8.35 13.95
N GLY A 101 -2.03 8.43 14.61
CA GLY A 101 -2.37 9.59 15.45
C GLY A 101 -3.88 9.74 15.61
N ASN A 102 -4.27 10.83 16.24
CA ASN A 102 -5.66 11.23 16.41
C ASN A 102 -5.94 12.49 15.57
N LEU A 103 -7.05 12.47 14.82
CA LEU A 103 -7.60 13.65 14.19
C LEU A 103 -8.83 14.08 14.97
N THR A 104 -8.84 15.34 15.42
CA THR A 104 -10.01 15.97 16.02
C THR A 104 -10.56 17.00 15.06
N TYR A 105 -11.85 16.91 14.76
CA TYR A 105 -12.58 17.91 13.99
C TYR A 105 -13.64 18.56 14.89
N PHE A 106 -13.57 19.88 15.03
CA PHE A 106 -14.64 20.71 15.56
C PHE A 106 -15.39 21.35 14.38
N ASN A 107 -16.66 21.02 14.23
CA ASN A 107 -17.53 21.57 13.20
C ASN A 107 -18.20 22.85 13.73
N GLY A 108 -17.79 23.99 13.20
CA GLY A 108 -18.34 25.30 13.48
C GLY A 108 -19.21 25.79 12.34
N ARG A 109 -20.26 26.52 12.68
CA ARG A 109 -21.08 27.26 11.74
C ARG A 109 -20.36 28.52 11.25
N VAL A 110 -20.13 28.57 9.95
CA VAL A 110 -19.49 29.71 9.27
C VAL A 110 -20.32 30.15 8.05
N PRO A 111 -20.24 31.42 7.62
CA PRO A 111 -21.00 31.89 6.47
C PRO A 111 -20.58 31.19 5.17
N PRO A 112 -21.51 31.01 4.21
CA PRO A 112 -21.19 30.54 2.87
C PRO A 112 -20.08 31.38 2.22
N GLY A 113 -19.20 30.73 1.45
CA GLY A 113 -18.12 31.39 0.73
C GLY A 113 -16.82 31.55 1.50
N THR A 114 -16.83 31.32 2.82
CA THR A 114 -15.65 31.42 3.69
C THR A 114 -14.97 30.07 3.95
N ASN A 115 -15.57 28.97 3.48
CA ASN A 115 -15.10 27.60 3.67
C ASN A 115 -13.92 27.21 2.79
N VAL A 116 -13.42 25.99 3.03
CA VAL A 116 -12.46 25.30 2.15
C VAL A 116 -12.94 23.89 1.84
N GLU A 117 -12.56 23.35 0.68
CA GLU A 117 -13.00 22.02 0.22
C GLU A 117 -11.98 20.92 0.51
N SER A 118 -10.69 21.26 0.65
CA SER A 118 -9.68 20.31 1.11
C SER A 118 -8.47 20.99 1.74
N VAL A 119 -7.74 20.24 2.57
CA VAL A 119 -6.49 20.69 3.19
C VAL A 119 -5.47 19.53 3.22
N PRO A 120 -4.23 19.74 2.77
CA PRO A 120 -3.21 18.71 2.83
C PRO A 120 -2.63 18.58 4.24
N LEU A 121 -2.34 17.35 4.66
CA LEU A 121 -1.57 17.00 5.85
C LEU A 121 -0.17 16.53 5.42
N ASN A 122 0.86 17.22 5.89
CA ASN A 122 2.25 16.77 5.82
C ASN A 122 2.51 15.82 7.00
N LEU A 123 2.26 14.52 6.80
CA LEU A 123 2.51 13.50 7.81
C LEU A 123 4.01 13.22 7.88
N SER A 124 4.64 13.61 8.98
CA SER A 124 6.05 13.33 9.26
C SER A 124 6.17 12.02 10.05
N LEU A 125 7.04 11.13 9.60
CA LEU A 125 7.42 9.91 10.31
C LEU A 125 8.89 10.01 10.71
N SER A 126 9.17 9.93 12.01
CA SER A 126 10.52 9.79 12.54
C SER A 126 10.73 8.35 12.96
N LEU A 127 11.25 7.55 12.04
CA LEU A 127 11.52 6.13 12.23
C LEU A 127 12.75 5.95 13.13
N THR A 128 12.71 4.90 13.94
CA THR A 128 13.77 4.53 14.90
C THR A 128 14.16 3.06 14.79
N ASN A 129 13.30 2.23 14.21
CA ASN A 129 13.56 0.82 13.91
C ASN A 129 13.02 0.51 12.50
N PRO A 130 13.76 -0.24 11.67
CA PRO A 130 15.09 -0.83 11.90
C PRO A 130 16.25 0.17 11.84
N ILE A 131 16.06 1.34 11.23
CA ILE A 131 17.07 2.40 11.09
C ILE A 131 16.39 3.76 11.31
N SER A 132 17.16 4.72 11.83
CA SER A 132 16.72 6.11 11.95
C SER A 132 16.54 6.77 10.59
N LEU A 133 15.33 7.22 10.30
CA LEU A 133 14.96 7.86 9.04
C LEU A 133 13.82 8.84 9.29
N ASN A 134 13.87 10.03 8.69
CA ASN A 134 12.76 10.96 8.71
C ASN A 134 12.14 11.05 7.32
N GLU A 135 10.84 10.85 7.25
CA GLU A 135 10.06 10.92 6.01
C GLU A 135 8.90 11.88 6.19
N VAL A 136 8.54 12.57 5.12
CA VAL A 136 7.33 13.42 5.07
C VAL A 136 6.50 12.96 3.89
N ILE A 137 5.27 12.56 4.18
CA ILE A 137 4.32 12.04 3.21
C ILE A 137 3.09 12.94 3.21
N ASN A 138 2.60 13.28 2.03
CA ASN A 138 1.48 14.20 1.87
C ASN A 138 0.18 13.45 1.63
N PHE A 139 -0.84 13.78 2.40
CA PHE A 139 -2.20 13.26 2.26
C PHE A 139 -3.17 14.44 2.17
N ASP A 140 -4.12 14.38 1.25
CA ASP A 140 -5.17 15.40 1.19
C ASP A 140 -6.35 14.97 2.07
N PHE A 141 -6.93 15.89 2.81
CA PHE A 141 -8.20 15.67 3.50
C PHE A 141 -9.26 16.50 2.79
N GLU A 142 -10.37 15.87 2.38
CA GLU A 142 -11.52 16.61 1.86
C GLU A 142 -12.49 16.95 2.97
N LEU A 143 -13.11 18.10 2.79
CA LEU A 143 -14.01 18.74 3.74
C LEU A 143 -15.32 19.01 3.00
N GLU A 144 -16.31 18.18 3.28
CA GLU A 144 -17.67 18.39 2.83
C GLU A 144 -18.39 19.22 3.89
N ASN A 145 -18.59 20.50 3.56
CA ASN A 145 -19.27 21.47 4.40
C ASN A 145 -20.75 21.47 3.99
N THR A 146 -21.62 21.00 4.86
CA THR A 146 -23.04 20.80 4.57
C THR A 146 -23.82 22.09 4.80
N ASN A 147 -24.78 22.39 3.92
CA ASN A 147 -25.63 23.56 4.13
C ASN A 147 -26.63 23.30 5.27
N ASN A 148 -26.58 24.14 6.29
CA ASN A 148 -27.44 24.06 7.46
C ASN A 148 -28.86 24.52 7.15
N LEU A 149 -29.77 23.57 7.01
CA LEU A 149 -31.19 23.85 6.72
C LEU A 149 -32.08 23.52 7.94
N PRO A 150 -33.10 24.33 8.24
CA PRO A 150 -33.98 24.12 9.40
C PRO A 150 -34.85 22.86 9.28
N GLU A 151 -35.10 22.38 8.07
CA GLU A 151 -35.83 21.13 7.80
C GLU A 151 -34.99 19.86 7.97
N ASN A 152 -33.66 19.99 8.06
CA ASN A 152 -32.75 18.86 8.22
C ASN A 152 -32.64 18.42 9.68
N THR A 153 -32.44 17.12 9.88
CA THR A 153 -31.97 16.57 11.16
C THR A 153 -30.54 17.03 11.46
N PRO A 154 -30.08 16.99 12.73
CA PRO A 154 -28.70 17.30 13.08
C PRO A 154 -27.68 16.50 12.26
N GLU A 155 -27.95 15.22 12.00
CA GLU A 155 -27.06 14.34 11.23
C GLU A 155 -27.02 14.67 9.74
N GLN A 156 -28.10 15.23 9.20
CA GLN A 156 -28.16 15.74 7.82
C GLN A 156 -27.48 17.09 7.66
N ASN A 157 -27.29 17.84 8.74
CA ASN A 157 -26.53 19.09 8.78
C ASN A 157 -25.05 18.87 9.15
N ALA A 158 -24.64 17.64 9.45
CA ALA A 158 -23.27 17.34 9.86
C ALA A 158 -22.28 17.51 8.71
N ASP A 159 -21.09 18.01 9.04
CA ASP A 159 -19.96 18.07 8.12
C ASP A 159 -19.18 16.76 8.11
N ILE A 160 -18.46 16.51 7.02
CA ILE A 160 -17.79 15.24 6.77
C ILE A 160 -16.34 15.47 6.36
N VAL A 161 -15.44 14.67 6.96
CA VAL A 161 -14.03 14.63 6.60
C VAL A 161 -13.70 13.31 5.92
N TYR A 162 -12.95 13.38 4.81
CA TYR A 162 -12.50 12.22 4.03
C TYR A 162 -10.98 12.19 3.88
N VAL A 163 -10.40 10.99 3.76
CA VAL A 163 -8.98 10.84 3.41
C VAL A 163 -8.77 10.61 1.92
N LYS A 164 -8.10 11.58 1.29
CA LYS A 164 -7.42 11.62 -0.02
C LYS A 164 -6.14 10.82 -0.15
N ASN A 165 -6.20 9.56 -0.58
CA ASN A 165 -4.98 8.84 -0.97
C ASN A 165 -4.52 9.22 -2.40
N LYS A 166 -3.45 10.02 -2.51
CA LYS A 166 -2.80 10.33 -3.81
C LYS A 166 -1.90 9.18 -4.26
N LEU A 167 -2.12 8.66 -5.47
CA LEU A 167 -1.23 7.63 -6.05
C LEU A 167 0.17 8.23 -6.28
N GLY A 168 1.22 7.60 -5.73
CA GLY A 168 2.62 7.92 -6.04
C GLY A 168 3.41 8.65 -4.94
N GLU A 169 2.83 9.64 -4.24
CA GLU A 169 3.54 10.46 -3.23
C GLU A 169 3.65 9.82 -1.84
N ARG A 170 3.28 8.54 -1.75
CA ARG A 170 3.11 7.79 -0.49
C ARG A 170 4.22 6.78 -0.22
N SER A 171 5.26 6.77 -1.05
CA SER A 171 6.35 5.81 -0.93
C SER A 171 7.56 6.40 -0.21
N PHE A 172 8.24 5.58 0.57
CA PHE A 172 9.53 5.90 1.18
C PHE A 172 10.49 4.71 1.03
N THR A 173 11.79 4.95 1.14
CA THR A 173 12.82 3.90 1.02
C THR A 173 13.44 3.62 2.38
N LEU A 174 13.42 2.36 2.80
CA LEU A 174 13.99 1.91 4.06
C LEU A 174 14.89 0.70 3.78
N ASN A 175 16.16 0.80 4.16
CA ASN A 175 17.18 -0.23 3.89
C ASN A 175 17.30 -0.63 2.41
N GLY A 176 17.10 0.31 1.49
CA GLY A 176 17.17 0.07 0.04
C GLY A 176 15.91 -0.58 -0.56
N GLU A 177 14.90 -0.85 0.26
CA GLU A 177 13.61 -1.39 -0.16
C GLU A 177 12.56 -0.29 -0.19
N GLN A 178 11.68 -0.30 -1.18
CA GLN A 178 10.61 0.67 -1.32
C GLN A 178 9.37 0.20 -0.56
N TYR A 179 8.78 1.09 0.22
CA TYR A 179 7.56 0.87 0.97
C TYR A 179 6.52 1.92 0.60
N LEU A 180 5.25 1.59 0.79
CA LEU A 180 4.11 2.46 0.61
C LEU A 180 3.39 2.62 1.94
N LEU A 181 3.07 3.85 2.33
CA LEU A 181 2.19 4.16 3.46
C LEU A 181 0.79 4.54 2.95
N ASP A 182 -0.19 3.69 3.23
CA ASP A 182 -1.59 3.98 2.93
C ASP A 182 -2.31 4.44 4.20
N LEU A 183 -2.99 5.59 4.16
CA LEU A 183 -4.01 5.89 5.17
C LEU A 183 -5.27 5.11 4.84
N ILE A 184 -5.70 4.23 5.73
CA ILE A 184 -6.83 3.33 5.50
C ILE A 184 -8.15 4.01 5.87
N GLY A 185 -8.12 4.85 6.91
CA GLY A 185 -9.29 5.61 7.32
C GLY A 185 -9.24 5.97 8.79
N PHE A 186 -10.42 6.11 9.37
CA PHE A 186 -10.66 6.55 10.72
C PHE A 186 -11.26 5.43 11.56
N SER A 187 -10.96 5.42 12.85
CA SER A 187 -11.56 4.50 13.82
C SER A 187 -11.78 5.21 15.15
N GLN A 188 -12.89 4.89 15.81
CA GLN A 188 -13.20 5.36 17.18
C GLN A 188 -13.17 4.21 18.20
N ASP A 189 -12.80 3.01 17.76
CA ASP A 189 -12.75 1.76 18.52
C ASP A 189 -11.36 1.11 18.42
N GLU A 190 -10.30 1.93 18.41
CA GLU A 190 -8.90 1.51 18.39
C GLU A 190 -8.51 0.53 17.26
N GLY A 191 -9.23 0.60 16.14
CA GLY A 191 -8.93 -0.15 14.91
C GLY A 191 -9.77 -1.40 14.72
N ASP A 192 -10.70 -1.70 15.65
CA ASP A 192 -11.65 -2.82 15.51
C ASP A 192 -12.54 -2.63 14.25
N SER A 193 -12.91 -1.38 13.96
CA SER A 193 -13.53 -1.00 12.69
C SER A 193 -12.85 0.23 12.10
N SER A 194 -12.85 0.33 10.77
CA SER A 194 -12.35 1.50 10.06
C SER A 194 -13.38 2.02 9.07
N VAL A 195 -13.58 3.32 9.04
CA VAL A 195 -14.43 4.04 8.09
C VAL A 195 -13.59 5.00 7.26
N SER A 196 -13.96 5.21 5.99
CA SER A 196 -13.24 6.14 5.10
C SER A 196 -13.56 7.60 5.38
N GLN A 197 -14.59 7.86 6.19
CA GLN A 197 -15.10 9.18 6.55
C GLN A 197 -15.64 9.17 7.97
N PHE A 198 -15.62 10.31 8.65
CA PHE A 198 -16.39 10.50 9.87
C PHE A 198 -17.11 11.85 9.83
N ARG A 199 -18.27 11.91 10.49
CA ARG A 199 -19.17 13.07 10.50
C ARG A 199 -19.12 13.77 11.84
N VAL A 200 -19.30 15.09 11.83
CA VAL A 200 -19.32 15.91 13.04
C VAL A 200 -20.51 16.85 13.02
N LEU A 201 -21.33 16.78 14.06
CA LEU A 201 -22.50 17.63 14.20
C LEU A 201 -22.09 19.10 14.38
N GLU A 202 -22.96 20.01 13.95
CA GLU A 202 -22.79 21.44 14.14
C GLU A 202 -22.54 21.81 15.61
N GLY A 203 -21.49 22.59 15.87
CA GLY A 203 -21.11 23.04 17.21
C GLY A 203 -20.40 21.98 18.06
N GLU A 204 -20.19 20.77 17.54
CA GLU A 204 -19.59 19.65 18.27
C GLU A 204 -18.16 19.36 17.81
N ALA A 205 -17.45 18.56 18.62
CA ALA A 205 -16.15 18.00 18.26
C ALA A 205 -16.16 16.48 18.32
N THR A 206 -15.53 15.86 17.32
CA THR A 206 -15.28 14.42 17.30
C THR A 206 -13.79 14.15 17.12
N THR A 207 -13.27 13.18 17.86
CA THR A 207 -11.93 12.64 17.66
C THR A 207 -12.01 11.22 17.13
N ALA A 208 -11.21 10.92 16.12
CA ALA A 208 -10.99 9.58 15.60
C ALA A 208 -9.50 9.30 15.41
N GLY A 209 -9.10 8.05 15.65
CA GLY A 209 -7.78 7.57 15.29
C GLY A 209 -7.63 7.49 13.77
N VAL A 210 -6.51 7.97 13.24
CA VAL A 210 -6.13 7.79 11.84
C VAL A 210 -5.30 6.52 11.74
N PHE A 211 -5.78 5.56 10.96
CA PHE A 211 -5.12 4.27 10.77
C PHE A 211 -4.44 4.19 9.42
N ALA A 212 -3.26 3.59 9.42
CA ALA A 212 -2.45 3.41 8.25
C ALA A 212 -1.97 1.96 8.12
N ARG A 213 -1.43 1.64 6.96
CA ARG A 213 -0.75 0.38 6.67
C ARG A 213 0.52 0.66 5.89
N ILE A 214 1.61 0.02 6.27
CA ILE A 214 2.85 0.02 5.50
C ILE A 214 2.88 -1.27 4.69
N THR A 215 3.04 -1.17 3.37
CA THR A 215 3.19 -2.34 2.48
C THR A 215 4.54 -2.27 1.77
N ARG A 216 5.18 -3.42 1.56
CA ARG A 216 6.42 -3.48 0.77
C ARG A 216 6.05 -3.44 -0.71
N GLN A 217 6.69 -2.56 -1.48
CA GLN A 217 6.56 -2.58 -2.93
C GLN A 217 7.52 -3.62 -3.48
N THR A 218 6.98 -4.74 -3.96
CA THR A 218 7.77 -5.67 -4.76
C THR A 218 8.07 -5.03 -6.10
N PRO A 219 9.35 -4.94 -6.52
CA PRO A 219 9.68 -4.56 -7.88
C PRO A 219 8.90 -5.47 -8.83
N THR A 220 8.23 -4.91 -9.83
CA THR A 220 7.59 -5.70 -10.88
C THR A 220 8.65 -6.65 -11.43
N GLU A 221 8.50 -7.97 -11.23
CA GLU A 221 9.43 -8.94 -11.80
C GLU A 221 9.52 -8.64 -13.30
N GLN A 222 10.71 -8.28 -13.79
CA GLN A 222 10.98 -8.38 -15.20
C GLN A 222 10.82 -9.86 -15.54
N ILE A 223 9.69 -10.21 -16.16
CA ILE A 223 9.48 -11.53 -16.73
C ILE A 223 10.75 -11.82 -17.54
N PRO A 224 11.58 -12.81 -17.16
CA PRO A 224 12.72 -13.16 -17.97
C PRO A 224 12.17 -13.51 -19.34
N GLU A 225 12.56 -12.78 -20.39
CA GLU A 225 12.24 -13.21 -21.74
C GLU A 225 12.67 -14.68 -21.85
N PRO A 226 11.83 -15.56 -22.43
CA PRO A 226 12.03 -17.01 -22.40
C PRO A 226 13.25 -17.46 -23.23
N ALA A 227 14.45 -17.08 -22.83
CA ALA A 227 15.72 -17.60 -23.33
C ALA A 227 15.98 -19.03 -22.81
N THR A 228 15.32 -19.42 -21.72
CA THR A 228 15.45 -20.77 -21.14
C THR A 228 14.75 -21.84 -21.99
N ILE A 229 13.69 -21.48 -22.72
CA ILE A 229 12.94 -22.42 -23.58
C ILE A 229 13.72 -22.72 -24.87
N THR A 230 14.49 -21.77 -25.39
CA THR A 230 15.40 -21.99 -26.52
C THR A 230 16.63 -22.83 -26.13
N GLY A 231 17.16 -22.69 -24.91
CA GLY A 231 18.29 -23.52 -24.44
C GLY A 231 17.97 -25.01 -24.32
N LEU A 232 16.83 -25.36 -23.74
CA LEU A 232 16.41 -26.77 -23.55
C LEU A 232 15.99 -27.44 -24.86
N SER A 233 15.41 -26.69 -25.81
CA SER A 233 15.04 -27.22 -27.12
C SER A 233 16.26 -27.55 -27.98
N VAL A 234 17.30 -26.72 -27.97
CA VAL A 234 18.56 -27.01 -28.69
C VAL A 234 19.29 -28.21 -28.10
N LEU A 235 19.35 -28.35 -26.76
CA LEU A 235 19.96 -29.52 -26.12
C LEU A 235 19.20 -30.81 -26.44
N SER A 236 17.86 -30.76 -26.46
CA SER A 236 17.00 -31.89 -26.84
C SER A 236 17.24 -32.34 -28.28
N ILE A 237 17.33 -31.38 -29.21
CA ILE A 237 17.61 -31.65 -30.63
C ILE A 237 19.02 -32.22 -30.80
N TYR A 238 20.03 -31.68 -30.10
CA TYR A 238 21.40 -32.17 -30.15
C TYR A 238 21.53 -33.62 -29.64
N LEU A 239 20.85 -33.97 -28.55
CA LEU A 239 20.83 -35.33 -28.02
C LEU A 239 20.11 -36.33 -28.94
N LEU A 240 19.06 -35.88 -29.66
CA LEU A 240 18.36 -36.70 -30.65
C LEU A 240 19.21 -36.93 -31.92
N VAL A 241 19.93 -35.90 -32.38
CA VAL A 241 20.81 -35.99 -33.56
C VAL A 241 22.04 -36.85 -33.27
N SER A 242 22.67 -36.69 -32.11
CA SER A 242 23.82 -37.50 -31.70
C SER A 242 23.47 -38.99 -31.53
N ARG A 243 22.30 -39.31 -30.99
CA ARG A 243 21.77 -40.69 -30.93
C ARG A 243 21.60 -41.31 -32.33
N LYS A 244 21.04 -40.58 -33.29
CA LYS A 244 20.86 -41.09 -34.67
C LYS A 244 22.19 -41.32 -35.39
N LYS A 245 23.20 -40.46 -35.14
CA LYS A 245 24.55 -40.61 -35.72
C LYS A 245 25.28 -41.85 -35.18
N LEU A 246 25.16 -42.12 -33.88
CA LEU A 246 25.67 -43.34 -33.26
C LEU A 246 25.01 -44.60 -33.83
N LEU A 247 23.68 -44.62 -33.96
CA LEU A 247 22.95 -45.77 -34.52
C LEU A 247 23.29 -46.06 -35.99
N ARG A 248 23.51 -45.02 -36.82
CA ARG A 248 23.97 -45.19 -38.21
C ARG A 248 25.37 -45.77 -38.31
N ASN A 249 26.29 -45.35 -37.44
CA ASN A 249 27.65 -45.89 -37.45
C ASN A 249 27.68 -47.37 -37.04
N PHE A 250 26.79 -47.79 -36.12
CA PHE A 250 26.62 -49.21 -35.77
C PHE A 250 26.05 -50.06 -36.93
N GLN A 251 25.13 -49.52 -37.74
CA GLN A 251 24.59 -50.22 -38.91
C GLN A 251 25.54 -50.23 -40.12
N GLY A 252 26.43 -49.23 -40.25
CA GLY A 252 27.48 -49.21 -41.27
C GLY A 252 28.61 -50.21 -41.01
N LEU A 253 28.94 -50.45 -39.74
CA LEU A 253 29.93 -51.46 -39.34
C LEU A 253 29.43 -52.90 -39.58
N SER A 254 28.13 -53.17 -39.50
CA SER A 254 27.59 -54.51 -39.79
C SER A 254 27.43 -54.83 -41.29
N ALA A 255 27.66 -53.85 -42.18
CA ALA A 255 27.55 -54.02 -43.63
C ALA A 255 28.90 -54.21 -44.33
N SER A 256 30.02 -53.97 -43.64
CA SER A 256 31.38 -54.12 -44.20
C SER A 256 31.99 -55.52 -44.02
N GLU A 257 31.30 -56.45 -43.37
CA GLU A 257 31.82 -57.79 -43.02
C GLU A 257 31.16 -58.90 -43.86
N LYS A 258 30.84 -58.61 -45.13
CA LYS A 258 30.27 -59.60 -46.05
C LYS A 258 30.87 -59.71 -47.45
N ASP A 259 31.90 -58.93 -47.79
CA ASP A 259 32.61 -59.07 -49.06
C ASP A 259 34.12 -59.21 -48.82
N THR A 260 34.54 -60.44 -48.49
CA THR A 260 35.84 -61.05 -48.83
C THR A 260 35.69 -62.56 -48.83
#